data_AF-A0A352Q060-F1
#
_entry.id   AF-A0A352Q060-F1
#
_cell.length_a   1.000
_cell.length_b   1.000
_cell.length_c   1.000
_cell.angle_alpha   90.00
_cell.angle_beta   90.00
_cell.angle_gamma   90.00
#
_symmetry.space_group_name_H-M   'P 1'
#
loop_
_entity.id
_entity.type
_entity.pdbx_description
1 polymer ?
#
loop_
_entity_poly.entity_id
_entity_poly.type
_entity_poly.pdbx_seq_one_letter_code
_entity_poly.pdbx_strand_id
1 'polypeptide(L)'
;MLAVFLSQVNLNQLTDLWRQVEYSAIVLALGLLCCEGLITAQRIRLFASGNPTFGGSLLANAWYSILVVILPARLGELAAVVVFEKILGQQRGGAVTNIIAQRLFDLIVLSTLFAVALIFLAHIPSPHVSALLAAATVLLALVLVVCMEQILTVLARLIIDSGPRDQSRFRRALLRVVLQGRIWRRHHCCSGLESRALLLTLIKWLSTLLALALVIGALTEVLDP
;
A
#
# COMPACT_ATOMS: atom_id res chain seq x y z
N MET A 1 10.81 -12.97 -25.21
CA MET A 1 10.24 -13.55 -23.98
C MET A 1 8.73 -13.73 -24.05
N LEU A 2 7.93 -12.72 -24.42
CA LEU A 2 6.47 -12.84 -24.52
C LEU A 2 6.00 -13.95 -25.48
N ALA A 3 6.66 -14.10 -26.64
CA ALA A 3 6.37 -15.17 -27.60
C ALA A 3 6.71 -16.59 -27.08
N VAL A 4 7.75 -16.71 -26.24
CA VAL A 4 8.14 -17.98 -25.61
C VAL A 4 7.14 -18.35 -24.51
N PHE A 5 6.69 -17.36 -23.74
CA PHE A 5 5.62 -17.55 -22.75
C PHE A 5 4.30 -17.95 -23.41
N LEU A 6 3.90 -17.28 -24.49
CA LEU A 6 2.68 -17.61 -25.24
C LEU A 6 2.75 -18.99 -25.91
N SER A 7 3.94 -19.45 -26.33
CA SER A 7 4.11 -20.81 -26.86
C SER A 7 4.04 -21.91 -25.80
N GLN A 8 4.19 -21.56 -24.51
CA GLN A 8 4.09 -22.50 -23.40
C GLN A 8 2.70 -22.54 -22.74
N VAL A 9 1.85 -21.53 -23.01
CA VAL A 9 0.48 -21.50 -22.50
C VAL A 9 -0.39 -22.37 -23.39
N ASN A 10 -0.77 -23.55 -22.88
CA ASN A 10 -1.73 -24.40 -23.54
C ASN A 10 -3.13 -23.79 -23.38
N LEU A 11 -3.63 -23.15 -24.46
CA LEU A 11 -4.92 -22.45 -24.46
C LEU A 11 -6.09 -23.35 -24.06
N ASN A 12 -5.99 -24.66 -24.35
CA ASN A 12 -7.02 -25.63 -23.99
C ASN A 12 -7.07 -25.84 -22.46
N GLN A 13 -5.91 -25.94 -21.80
CA GLN A 13 -5.84 -26.00 -20.33
C GLN A 13 -6.40 -24.73 -19.70
N LEU A 14 -6.18 -23.57 -20.33
CA LEU A 14 -6.70 -22.30 -19.84
C LEU A 14 -8.24 -22.22 -19.94
N THR A 15 -8.81 -22.74 -21.02
CA THR A 15 -10.28 -22.84 -21.18
C THR A 15 -10.91 -23.87 -20.25
N ASP A 16 -10.22 -24.97 -19.96
CA ASP A 16 -10.70 -26.00 -19.04
C ASP A 16 -10.64 -25.50 -17.59
N LEU A 17 -9.56 -24.81 -17.20
CA LEU A 17 -9.46 -24.09 -15.93
C LEU A 17 -10.61 -23.08 -15.79
N TRP A 18 -10.87 -22.27 -16.82
CA TRP A 18 -11.93 -21.25 -16.78
C TRP A 18 -13.34 -21.83 -16.58
N ARG A 19 -13.59 -23.05 -17.07
CA ARG A 19 -14.89 -23.73 -16.92
C ARG A 19 -15.08 -24.37 -15.55
N GLN A 20 -13.99 -24.68 -14.86
CA GLN A 20 -14.00 -25.37 -13.57
C GLN A 20 -13.86 -24.43 -12.38
N VAL A 21 -13.42 -23.19 -12.60
CA VAL A 21 -13.34 -22.18 -11.54
C VAL A 21 -14.73 -21.86 -11.00
N GLU A 22 -14.86 -21.90 -9.68
CA GLU A 22 -16.09 -21.55 -8.98
C GLU A 22 -16.42 -20.05 -9.19
N TYR A 23 -17.51 -19.77 -9.91
CA TYR A 23 -17.95 -18.40 -10.20
C TYR A 23 -18.22 -17.57 -8.95
N SER A 24 -18.66 -18.21 -7.85
CA SER A 24 -18.94 -17.55 -6.57
C SER A 24 -17.67 -16.91 -5.98
N ALA A 25 -16.53 -17.61 -6.04
CA ALA A 25 -15.24 -17.16 -5.53
C ALA A 25 -14.71 -15.96 -6.33
N ILE A 26 -14.86 -15.98 -7.67
CA ILE A 26 -14.52 -14.83 -8.53
C ILE A 26 -15.38 -13.61 -8.16
N VAL A 27 -16.70 -13.78 -8.04
CA VAL A 27 -17.61 -12.67 -7.72
C VAL A 27 -17.30 -12.09 -6.34
N LEU A 28 -17.02 -12.93 -5.35
CA LEU A 28 -16.64 -12.49 -4.01
C LEU A 28 -15.30 -11.74 -4.03
N ALA A 29 -14.30 -12.24 -4.77
CA ALA A 29 -13.01 -11.56 -4.92
C ALA A 29 -13.15 -10.20 -5.60
N LEU A 30 -13.97 -10.09 -6.65
CA LEU A 30 -14.29 -8.81 -7.30
C LEU A 30 -14.97 -7.84 -6.32
N GLY A 31 -15.93 -8.33 -5.52
CA GLY A 31 -16.59 -7.54 -4.48
C GLY A 31 -15.60 -6.99 -3.45
N LEU A 32 -14.65 -7.82 -2.98
CA LEU A 32 -13.58 -7.40 -2.06
C LEU A 32 -12.65 -6.35 -2.68
N LEU A 33 -12.31 -6.49 -3.96
CA LEU A 33 -11.50 -5.49 -4.68
C LEU A 33 -12.26 -4.16 -4.88
N CYS A 34 -13.57 -4.20 -5.11
CA CYS A 34 -14.39 -2.99 -5.14
C CYS A 34 -14.42 -2.30 -3.77
N CYS A 35 -14.58 -3.06 -2.68
CA CYS A 35 -14.51 -2.56 -1.32
C CYS A 35 -13.15 -1.94 -1.00
N GLU A 36 -12.06 -2.59 -1.42
CA GLU A 36 -10.70 -2.05 -1.35
C GLU A 36 -10.60 -0.68 -2.05
N GLY A 37 -11.18 -0.55 -3.24
CA GLY A 37 -11.24 0.71 -3.97
C GLY A 37 -11.96 1.84 -3.20
N LEU A 38 -13.04 1.53 -2.48
CA LEU A 38 -13.75 2.50 -1.63
C LEU A 38 -12.91 2.91 -0.42
N ILE A 39 -12.22 1.96 0.21
CA ILE A 39 -11.31 2.20 1.33
C ILE A 39 -10.14 3.09 0.89
N THR A 40 -9.55 2.81 -0.27
CA THR A 40 -8.45 3.61 -0.82
C THR A 40 -8.93 5.02 -1.19
N ALA A 41 -10.14 5.19 -1.71
CA ALA A 41 -10.73 6.52 -1.92
C ALA A 41 -10.89 7.31 -0.61
N GLN A 42 -11.41 6.65 0.44
CA GLN A 42 -11.52 7.27 1.77
C GLN A 42 -10.15 7.61 2.37
N ARG A 43 -9.14 6.78 2.11
CA ARG A 43 -7.76 7.04 2.50
C ARG A 43 -7.19 8.25 1.76
N ILE A 44 -7.33 8.33 0.44
CA ILE A 44 -6.88 9.50 -0.34
C ILE A 44 -7.50 10.78 0.23
N ARG A 45 -8.81 10.75 0.54
CA ARG A 45 -9.50 11.86 1.19
C ARG A 45 -8.90 12.23 2.54
N LEU A 46 -8.59 11.24 3.38
CA LEU A 46 -8.01 11.43 4.70
C LEU A 46 -6.65 12.13 4.64
N PHE A 47 -5.82 11.81 3.65
CA PHE A 47 -4.48 12.38 3.50
C PHE A 47 -4.44 13.64 2.64
N ALA A 48 -5.56 14.05 2.04
CA ALA A 48 -5.60 15.18 1.13
C ALA A 48 -5.72 16.53 1.87
N SER A 49 -4.82 17.45 1.55
CA SER A 49 -4.93 18.87 1.89
C SER A 49 -6.12 19.50 1.17
N GLY A 50 -7.13 19.98 1.90
CA GLY A 50 -8.28 20.71 1.32
C GLY A 50 -9.65 20.05 1.44
N ASN A 51 -9.80 18.99 2.24
CA ASN A 51 -11.08 18.31 2.50
C ASN A 51 -11.87 17.96 1.22
N PRO A 52 -11.29 17.19 0.28
CA PRO A 52 -12.00 16.82 -0.94
C PRO A 52 -13.27 15.99 -0.65
N THR A 53 -14.22 16.05 -1.58
CA THR A 53 -15.42 15.21 -1.53
C THR A 53 -15.06 13.75 -1.76
N PHE A 54 -15.82 12.83 -1.17
CA PHE A 54 -15.59 11.40 -1.35
C PHE A 54 -15.69 10.98 -2.84
N GLY A 55 -16.65 11.52 -3.58
CA GLY A 55 -16.79 11.27 -5.02
C GLY A 55 -15.58 11.72 -5.82
N GLY A 56 -14.99 12.87 -5.50
CA GLY A 56 -13.74 13.32 -6.10
C GLY A 56 -12.57 12.39 -5.80
N SER A 57 -12.47 11.90 -4.56
CA SER A 57 -11.44 10.91 -4.17
C SER A 57 -11.64 9.55 -4.82
N LEU A 58 -12.89 9.13 -5.04
CA LEU A 58 -13.21 7.90 -5.75
C LEU A 58 -12.84 7.98 -7.23
N LEU A 59 -13.18 9.10 -7.88
CA LEU A 59 -12.79 9.36 -9.27
C LEU A 59 -11.26 9.42 -9.43
N ALA A 60 -10.58 10.09 -8.50
CA ALA A 60 -9.12 10.13 -8.47
C ALA A 60 -8.52 8.72 -8.29
N ASN A 61 -9.10 7.90 -7.40
CA ASN A 61 -8.65 6.52 -7.22
C ASN A 61 -8.86 5.67 -8.49
N ALA A 62 -10.01 5.79 -9.15
CA ALA A 62 -10.31 5.04 -10.36
C ALA A 62 -9.31 5.36 -11.49
N TRP A 63 -9.05 6.65 -11.73
CA TRP A 63 -8.05 7.08 -12.70
C TRP A 63 -6.65 6.62 -12.32
N TYR A 64 -6.31 6.74 -11.04
CA TYR A 64 -5.03 6.26 -10.53
C TYR A 64 -4.83 4.76 -10.77
N SER A 65 -5.80 3.91 -10.42
CA SER A 65 -5.73 2.46 -10.63
C SER A 65 -5.56 2.10 -12.11
N ILE A 66 -6.29 2.77 -13.01
CA ILE A 66 -6.16 2.57 -14.45
C ILE A 66 -4.75 2.96 -14.93
N LEU A 67 -4.25 4.12 -14.50
CA LEU A 67 -2.95 4.63 -14.93
C LEU A 67 -1.79 3.76 -14.41
N VAL A 68 -1.92 3.16 -13.22
CA VAL A 68 -0.91 2.21 -12.71
C VAL A 68 -0.83 0.94 -13.56
N VAL A 69 -1.95 0.45 -14.07
CA VAL A 69 -2.00 -0.75 -14.93
C VAL A 69 -1.46 -0.45 -16.33
N ILE A 70 -1.81 0.71 -16.88
CA ILE A 70 -1.45 1.07 -18.26
C ILE A 70 0.01 1.55 -18.36
N LEU A 71 0.49 2.33 -17.39
CA LEU A 71 1.79 2.97 -17.49
C LEU A 71 2.92 2.04 -17.02
N PRO A 72 3.91 1.73 -17.88
CA PRO A 72 5.04 0.89 -17.49
C PRO A 72 5.97 1.61 -16.48
N ALA A 73 6.84 0.83 -15.84
CA ALA A 73 7.98 1.32 -15.04
C ALA A 73 7.63 2.24 -13.84
N ARG A 74 6.52 1.97 -13.13
CA ARG A 74 6.08 2.76 -11.94
C ARG A 74 5.81 4.24 -12.23
N LEU A 75 5.67 4.63 -13.49
CA LEU A 75 5.22 5.97 -13.90
C LEU A 75 3.80 6.28 -13.41
N GLY A 76 3.02 5.24 -13.07
CA GLY A 76 1.72 5.38 -12.42
C GLY A 76 1.73 6.24 -11.15
N GLU A 77 2.83 6.22 -10.36
CA GLU A 77 2.93 7.08 -9.16
C GLU A 77 3.12 8.55 -9.51
N LEU A 78 3.83 8.86 -10.60
CA LEU A 78 3.95 10.24 -11.09
C LEU A 78 2.64 10.72 -11.71
N ALA A 79 1.92 9.83 -12.41
CA ALA A 79 0.60 10.12 -12.93
C ALA A 79 -0.41 10.39 -11.80
N ALA A 80 -0.29 9.69 -10.67
CA ALA A 80 -1.10 9.94 -9.47
C ALA A 80 -0.97 11.38 -8.96
N VAL A 81 0.24 11.96 -9.01
CA VAL A 81 0.47 13.36 -8.63
C VAL A 81 -0.34 14.31 -9.51
N VAL A 82 -0.37 14.05 -10.83
CA VAL A 82 -1.14 14.86 -11.79
C VAL A 82 -2.64 14.68 -11.58
N VAL A 83 -3.09 13.47 -11.29
CA VAL A 83 -4.50 13.19 -10.98
C VAL A 83 -4.94 13.92 -9.71
N PHE A 84 -4.12 13.89 -8.65
CA PHE A 84 -4.43 14.58 -7.40
C PHE A 84 -4.39 16.11 -7.54
N GLU A 85 -3.50 16.64 -8.38
CA GLU A 85 -3.48 18.07 -8.71
C GLU A 85 -4.76 18.47 -9.47
N LYS A 86 -5.14 17.73 -10.52
CA LYS A 86 -6.27 18.10 -11.38
C LYS A 86 -7.64 17.84 -10.77
N ILE A 87 -7.82 16.71 -10.09
CA ILE A 87 -9.14 16.27 -9.60
C ILE A 87 -9.37 16.76 -8.16
N LEU A 88 -8.34 16.73 -7.32
CA LEU A 88 -8.47 17.08 -5.90
C LEU A 88 -7.96 18.49 -5.58
N GLY A 89 -7.43 19.22 -6.57
CA GLY A 89 -6.90 20.58 -6.37
C GLY A 89 -5.66 20.63 -5.47
N GLN A 90 -4.96 19.51 -5.28
CA GLN A 90 -3.80 19.48 -4.39
C GLN A 90 -2.59 20.16 -5.01
N GLN A 91 -1.81 20.88 -4.20
CA GLN A 91 -0.47 21.29 -4.61
C GLN A 91 0.40 20.05 -4.85
N ARG A 92 1.24 20.07 -5.90
CA ARG A 92 2.10 18.93 -6.27
C ARG A 92 2.94 18.39 -5.10
N GLY A 93 3.50 19.27 -4.28
CA GLY A 93 4.27 18.86 -3.10
C GLY A 93 3.41 18.13 -2.06
N GLY A 94 2.16 18.55 -1.87
CA GLY A 94 1.19 17.89 -1.01
C GLY A 94 0.77 16.53 -1.55
N ALA A 95 0.54 16.42 -2.86
CA ALA A 95 0.21 15.17 -3.52
C ALA A 95 1.34 14.13 -3.43
N VAL A 96 2.60 14.54 -3.66
CA VAL A 96 3.77 13.67 -3.48
C VAL A 96 3.88 13.20 -2.03
N THR A 97 3.73 14.10 -1.06
CA THR A 97 3.82 13.74 0.36
C THR A 97 2.71 12.78 0.77
N ASN A 98 1.49 13.00 0.26
CA ASN A 98 0.35 12.11 0.46
C ASN A 98 0.66 10.69 -0.02
N ILE A 99 1.14 10.55 -1.27
CA ILE A 99 1.53 9.24 -1.83
C ILE A 99 2.61 8.58 -0.97
N ILE A 100 3.68 9.30 -0.61
CA ILE A 100 4.78 8.77 0.21
C ILE A 100 4.27 8.30 1.56
N ALA A 101 3.42 9.09 2.23
CA ALA A 101 2.85 8.71 3.51
C ALA A 101 2.01 7.43 3.39
N GLN A 102 1.13 7.35 2.39
CA GLN A 102 0.37 6.13 2.13
C GLN A 102 1.26 4.90 1.87
N ARG A 103 2.36 5.06 1.13
CA ARG A 103 3.32 3.98 0.85
C ARG A 103 4.06 3.53 2.09
N LEU A 104 4.39 4.45 2.99
CA LEU A 104 5.03 4.12 4.25
C LEU A 104 4.07 3.33 5.16
N PHE A 105 2.80 3.72 5.24
CA PHE A 105 1.78 2.93 5.93
C PHE A 105 1.58 1.54 5.29
N ASP A 106 1.50 1.48 3.96
CA ASP A 106 1.41 0.21 3.22
C ASP A 106 2.61 -0.70 3.55
N LEU A 107 3.82 -0.16 3.55
CA LEU A 107 5.04 -0.89 3.87
C LEU A 107 5.04 -1.43 5.31
N ILE A 108 4.68 -0.59 6.28
CA ILE A 108 4.62 -1.00 7.69
C ILE A 108 3.62 -2.13 7.86
N VAL A 109 2.37 -1.94 7.39
CA VAL A 109 1.31 -2.95 7.54
C VAL A 109 1.66 -4.25 6.85
N LEU A 110 2.11 -4.21 5.59
CA LEU A 110 2.53 -5.41 4.88
C LEU A 110 3.68 -6.14 5.55
N SER A 111 4.71 -5.40 6.00
CA SER A 111 5.86 -6.01 6.68
C SER A 111 5.43 -6.66 7.99
N THR A 112 4.51 -6.05 8.74
CA THR A 112 3.94 -6.63 9.96
C THR A 112 3.13 -7.89 9.66
N LEU A 113 2.22 -7.84 8.69
CA LEU A 113 1.42 -9.01 8.31
C LEU A 113 2.30 -10.16 7.85
N PHE A 114 3.32 -9.86 7.04
CA PHE A 114 4.28 -10.84 6.56
C PHE A 114 5.12 -11.44 7.69
N ALA A 115 5.66 -10.62 8.60
CA ALA A 115 6.42 -11.11 9.74
C ALA A 115 5.56 -11.98 10.68
N VAL A 116 4.31 -11.59 10.93
CA VAL A 116 3.35 -12.38 11.72
C VAL A 116 3.09 -13.73 11.02
N ALA A 117 2.86 -13.73 9.71
CA ALA A 117 2.69 -14.97 8.95
C ALA A 117 3.92 -15.88 9.04
N LEU A 118 5.14 -15.34 8.94
CA LEU A 118 6.37 -16.11 9.09
C LEU A 118 6.51 -16.72 10.48
N ILE A 119 6.13 -16.00 11.55
CA ILE A 119 6.17 -16.53 12.93
C ILE A 119 5.27 -17.77 13.05
N PHE A 120 4.07 -17.73 12.45
CA PHE A 120 3.16 -18.88 12.47
C PHE A 120 3.62 -20.04 11.57
N LEU A 121 4.34 -19.74 10.48
CA LEU A 121 4.93 -20.77 9.60
C LEU A 121 6.21 -21.40 10.16
N ALA A 122 6.91 -20.72 11.09
CA ALA A 122 8.21 -21.14 11.60
C ALA A 122 8.19 -22.37 12.52
N HIS A 123 7.06 -23.08 12.65
CA HIS A 123 6.91 -24.29 13.49
C HIS A 123 7.50 -24.14 14.90
N ILE A 124 7.27 -22.98 15.52
CA ILE A 124 7.77 -22.69 16.87
C ILE A 124 7.07 -23.62 17.86
N PRO A 125 7.81 -24.34 18.73
CA PRO A 125 7.26 -25.43 19.55
C PRO A 125 6.18 -25.00 20.55
N SER A 126 6.19 -23.73 20.96
CA SER A 126 5.26 -23.20 21.97
C SER A 126 4.33 -22.15 21.36
N PRO A 127 3.00 -22.38 21.34
CA PRO A 127 2.05 -21.42 20.81
C PRO A 127 2.05 -20.09 21.57
N HIS A 128 2.38 -20.12 22.87
CA HIS A 128 2.51 -18.92 23.69
C HIS A 128 3.69 -18.04 23.26
N VAL A 129 4.81 -18.65 22.86
CA VAL A 129 5.98 -17.93 22.36
C VAL A 129 5.68 -17.29 21.00
N SER A 130 5.01 -18.03 20.10
CA SER A 130 4.56 -17.50 18.80
C SER A 130 3.62 -16.31 18.97
N ALA A 131 2.64 -16.43 19.87
CA ALA A 131 1.70 -15.35 20.17
C ALA A 131 2.39 -14.11 20.75
N LEU A 132 3.36 -14.30 21.66
CA LEU A 132 4.15 -13.20 22.23
C LEU A 132 4.98 -12.49 21.17
N LEU A 133 5.65 -13.23 20.27
CA LEU A 133 6.43 -12.65 19.17
C LEU A 133 5.53 -11.90 18.17
N ALA A 134 4.35 -12.44 17.86
CA ALA A 134 3.39 -11.76 17.01
C ALA A 134 2.91 -10.45 17.66
N ALA A 135 2.57 -10.49 18.96
CA ALA A 135 2.18 -9.30 19.72
C ALA A 135 3.31 -8.25 19.77
N ALA A 136 4.55 -8.68 20.02
CA ALA A 136 5.72 -7.79 20.02
C ALA A 136 5.94 -7.14 18.65
N THR A 137 5.74 -7.89 17.56
CA THR A 137 5.86 -7.39 16.19
C THR A 137 4.79 -6.34 15.87
N VAL A 138 3.54 -6.58 16.28
CA VAL A 138 2.44 -5.60 16.14
C VAL A 138 2.71 -4.36 17.00
N LEU A 139 3.19 -4.53 18.24
CA LEU A 139 3.55 -3.42 19.11
C LEU A 139 4.67 -2.57 18.50
N LEU A 140 5.71 -3.21 17.94
CA LEU A 140 6.79 -2.52 17.24
C LEU A 140 6.26 -1.71 16.04
N ALA A 141 5.34 -2.26 15.26
CA ALA A 141 4.71 -1.55 14.15
C ALA A 141 3.92 -0.31 14.61
N LEU A 142 3.17 -0.42 15.71
CA LEU A 142 2.47 0.71 16.32
C LEU A 142 3.47 1.78 16.80
N VAL A 143 4.55 1.37 17.46
CA VAL A 143 5.63 2.29 17.88
C VAL A 143 6.25 2.98 16.67
N LEU A 144 6.52 2.27 15.57
CA LEU A 144 7.06 2.86 14.34
C LEU A 144 6.14 3.94 13.76
N VAL A 145 4.82 3.70 13.77
CA VAL A 145 3.83 4.67 13.30
C VAL A 145 3.80 5.89 14.20
N VAL A 146 3.76 5.70 15.53
CA VAL A 146 3.73 6.79 16.52
C VAL A 146 5.05 7.58 16.54
N CYS A 147 6.18 6.92 16.35
CA CYS A 147 7.50 7.54 16.33
C CYS A 147 7.93 8.03 14.93
N MET A 148 7.07 7.95 13.91
CA MET A 148 7.43 8.25 12.53
C MET A 148 8.06 9.65 12.32
N GLU A 149 7.62 10.68 13.04
CA GLU A 149 8.19 12.04 13.05
C GLU A 149 9.59 12.05 13.62
N GLN A 150 9.81 11.32 14.72
CA GLN A 150 11.12 11.23 15.36
C GLN A 150 12.07 10.50 14.42
N ILE A 151 11.62 9.42 13.79
CA ILE A 151 12.38 8.67 12.77
C ILE A 151 12.72 9.58 11.59
N LEU A 152 11.75 10.33 11.04
CA LEU A 152 11.99 11.29 9.96
C LEU A 152 12.98 12.40 10.40
N THR A 153 12.92 12.83 11.66
CA THR A 153 13.85 13.83 12.21
C THR A 153 15.27 13.29 12.33
N VAL A 154 15.41 12.05 12.83
CA VAL A 154 16.72 11.38 12.91
C VAL A 154 17.28 11.16 11.51
N LEU A 155 16.48 10.69 10.55
CA LEU A 155 16.89 10.55 9.15
C LEU A 155 17.32 11.89 8.56
N ALA A 156 16.57 12.97 8.79
CA ALA A 156 16.96 14.30 8.33
C ALA A 156 18.34 14.72 8.88
N ARG A 157 18.58 14.50 10.18
CA ARG A 157 19.87 14.81 10.82
C ARG A 157 21.01 13.98 10.26
N LEU A 158 20.82 12.66 10.14
CA LEU A 158 21.82 11.78 9.52
C LEU A 158 22.16 12.23 8.11
N ILE A 159 21.17 12.61 7.30
CA ILE A 159 21.39 13.14 5.94
C ILE A 159 22.17 14.46 5.97
N ILE A 160 21.98 15.32 6.97
CA ILE A 160 22.71 16.58 7.14
C ILE A 160 24.15 16.34 7.61
N ASP A 161 24.36 15.37 8.48
CA ASP A 161 25.67 15.12 9.11
C ASP A 161 26.60 14.26 8.22
N SER A 162 26.04 13.41 7.35
CA SER A 162 26.79 12.38 6.59
C SER A 162 27.59 12.89 5.37
N GLY A 163 27.81 14.19 5.16
CA GLY A 163 28.65 14.57 4.02
C GLY A 163 28.94 16.05 3.78
N PRO A 164 30.00 16.35 2.99
CA PRO A 164 30.49 17.70 2.73
C PRO A 164 29.40 18.58 2.13
N ARG A 165 29.56 19.89 2.34
CA ARG A 165 28.62 20.98 2.03
C ARG A 165 28.22 21.08 0.55
N ASP A 166 28.87 20.32 -0.34
CA ASP A 166 28.64 20.38 -1.78
C ASP A 166 27.43 19.52 -2.18
N GLN A 167 26.33 20.21 -2.46
CA GLN A 167 24.97 19.68 -2.44
C GLN A 167 24.66 18.86 -3.70
N SER A 168 24.81 17.54 -3.63
CA SER A 168 24.23 16.67 -4.67
C SER A 168 22.73 16.93 -4.81
N ARG A 169 22.23 17.03 -6.06
CA ARG A 169 20.81 17.27 -6.36
C ARG A 169 19.90 16.25 -5.65
N PHE A 170 20.39 15.02 -5.51
CA PHE A 170 19.73 13.92 -4.82
C PHE A 170 19.56 14.18 -3.31
N ARG A 171 20.61 14.62 -2.60
CA ARG A 171 20.54 14.91 -1.16
C ARG A 171 19.56 16.04 -0.86
N ARG A 172 19.51 17.08 -1.70
CA ARG A 172 18.50 18.15 -1.62
C ARG A 172 17.08 17.67 -1.90
N ALA A 173 16.91 16.71 -2.79
CA ALA A 173 15.60 16.11 -3.06
C ALA A 173 15.14 15.26 -1.86
N LEU A 174 16.03 14.40 -1.35
CA LEU A 174 15.78 13.54 -0.19
C LEU A 174 15.42 14.39 1.05
N LEU A 175 16.19 15.43 1.32
CA LEU A 175 15.97 16.31 2.47
C LEU A 175 14.68 17.12 2.33
N ARG A 176 14.31 17.56 1.11
CA ARG A 176 12.99 18.17 0.85
C ARG A 176 11.86 17.21 1.12
N VAL A 177 11.97 15.96 0.68
CA VAL A 177 10.96 14.92 0.93
C VAL A 177 10.80 14.66 2.43
N VAL A 178 11.91 14.49 3.16
CA VAL A 178 11.88 14.22 4.61
C VAL A 178 11.28 15.40 5.38
N LEU A 179 11.66 16.63 5.04
CA LEU A 179 11.10 17.83 5.68
C LEU A 179 9.62 18.04 5.33
N GLN A 180 9.21 17.80 4.08
CA GLN A 180 7.81 17.86 3.69
C GLN A 180 6.98 16.79 4.41
N GLY A 181 7.49 15.57 4.53
CA GLY A 181 6.87 14.51 5.33
C GLY A 181 6.70 14.88 6.79
N ARG A 182 7.71 15.55 7.38
CA ARG A 182 7.63 16.07 8.76
C ARG A 182 6.59 17.17 8.91
N ILE A 183 6.57 18.17 8.03
CA ILE A 183 5.59 19.26 8.06
C ILE A 183 4.18 18.70 7.91
N TRP A 184 4.00 17.78 6.97
CA TRP A 184 2.73 17.11 6.76
C TRP A 184 2.29 16.34 8.01
N ARG A 185 3.18 15.55 8.61
CA ARG A 185 2.88 14.81 9.85
C ARG A 185 2.48 15.77 10.98
N ARG A 186 3.23 16.85 11.19
CA ARG A 186 2.93 17.82 12.25
C ARG A 186 1.54 18.45 12.10
N HIS A 187 1.08 18.69 10.87
CA HIS A 187 -0.26 19.22 10.62
C HIS A 187 -1.39 18.18 10.77
N HIS A 188 -1.09 16.89 10.60
CA HIS A 188 -2.12 15.84 10.59
C HIS A 188 -2.14 14.97 11.88
N CYS A 189 -1.07 15.00 12.68
CA CYS A 189 -0.90 14.20 13.91
C CYS A 189 -1.93 14.51 15.02
N CYS A 190 -2.39 15.77 15.12
CA CYS A 190 -3.28 16.19 16.22
C CYS A 190 -4.74 15.70 16.14
N SER A 191 -5.14 14.93 15.12
CA SER A 191 -6.57 14.69 14.79
C SER A 191 -7.05 13.22 14.86
N GLY A 192 -6.25 12.30 15.42
CA GLY A 192 -6.59 10.86 15.40
C GLY A 192 -6.56 10.26 13.98
N LEU A 193 -5.91 10.94 13.06
CA LEU A 193 -5.78 10.56 11.66
C LEU A 193 -4.91 9.30 11.49
N GLU A 194 -3.92 9.11 12.37
CA GLU A 194 -2.99 7.98 12.30
C GLU A 194 -3.69 6.64 12.55
N SER A 195 -4.56 6.56 13.57
CA SER A 195 -5.31 5.34 13.85
C SER A 195 -6.32 5.02 12.74
N ARG A 196 -6.99 6.04 12.19
CA ARG A 196 -7.88 5.88 11.02
C ARG A 196 -7.11 5.44 9.77
N ALA A 197 -5.95 6.04 9.51
CA ALA A 197 -5.10 5.69 8.38
C ALA A 197 -4.56 4.26 8.49
N LEU A 198 -4.14 3.84 9.68
CA LEU A 198 -3.67 2.49 9.97
C LEU A 198 -4.81 1.48 9.81
N LEU A 199 -5.98 1.76 10.38
CA LEU A 199 -7.17 0.91 10.24
C LEU A 199 -7.58 0.74 8.78
N LEU A 200 -7.71 1.84 8.03
CA LEU A 200 -8.04 1.78 6.60
C LEU A 200 -7.00 1.00 5.82
N THR A 201 -5.71 1.16 6.13
CA THR A 201 -4.63 0.42 5.45
C THR A 201 -4.66 -1.07 5.80
N LEU A 202 -4.99 -1.42 7.04
CA LEU A 202 -5.17 -2.81 7.46
C LEU A 202 -6.34 -3.46 6.72
N ILE A 203 -7.53 -2.82 6.74
CA ILE A 203 -8.73 -3.36 6.07
C ILE A 203 -8.47 -3.49 4.56
N LYS A 204 -7.80 -2.51 3.95
CA LYS A 204 -7.38 -2.55 2.54
C LYS A 204 -6.58 -3.81 2.25
N TRP A 205 -5.47 -4.03 2.96
CA TRP A 205 -4.60 -5.17 2.72
C TRP A 205 -5.24 -6.51 3.08
N LEU A 206 -6.04 -6.59 4.15
CA LEU A 206 -6.81 -7.80 4.45
C LEU A 206 -7.79 -8.13 3.33
N SER A 207 -8.49 -7.13 2.78
CA SER A 207 -9.40 -7.34 1.64
C SER A 207 -8.65 -7.80 0.40
N THR A 208 -7.49 -7.21 0.10
CA THR A 208 -6.64 -7.62 -1.03
C THR A 208 -6.10 -9.05 -0.86
N LEU A 209 -5.60 -9.39 0.32
CA LEU A 209 -5.07 -10.72 0.61
C LEU A 209 -6.15 -11.78 0.59
N LEU A 210 -7.34 -11.48 1.12
CA LEU A 210 -8.49 -12.38 1.07
C LEU A 210 -8.99 -12.59 -0.36
N ALA A 211 -9.08 -11.52 -1.17
CA ALA A 211 -9.43 -11.63 -2.59
C ALA A 211 -8.41 -12.49 -3.35
N LEU A 212 -7.11 -12.30 -3.08
CA LEU A 212 -6.05 -13.10 -3.66
C LEU A 212 -6.16 -14.58 -3.23
N ALA A 213 -6.41 -14.84 -1.95
CA ALA A 213 -6.56 -16.18 -1.41
C ALA A 213 -7.76 -16.92 -2.02
N LEU A 214 -8.89 -16.22 -2.24
CA LEU A 214 -10.06 -16.78 -2.92
C LEU A 214 -9.76 -17.14 -4.38
N VAL A 215 -9.06 -16.26 -5.10
CA VAL A 215 -8.67 -16.52 -6.49
C VAL A 215 -7.69 -17.69 -6.58
N ILE A 216 -6.70 -17.75 -5.68
CA ILE A 216 -5.74 -18.87 -5.63
C ILE A 216 -6.45 -20.16 -5.25
N GLY A 217 -7.30 -20.14 -4.22
CA GLY A 217 -8.09 -21.30 -3.75
C GLY A 217 -8.94 -21.89 -4.86
N ALA A 218 -9.68 -21.03 -5.57
CA ALA A 218 -10.52 -21.42 -6.70
C ALA A 218 -9.72 -21.94 -7.91
N LEU A 219 -8.42 -21.61 -8.01
CA LEU A 219 -7.53 -22.17 -9.02
C LEU A 219 -6.90 -23.51 -8.55
N THR A 220 -6.57 -23.63 -7.27
CA THR A 220 -5.96 -24.85 -6.70
C THR A 220 -6.92 -26.02 -6.62
N GLU A 221 -8.20 -25.79 -6.31
CA GLU A 221 -9.23 -26.84 -6.34
C GLU A 221 -9.43 -27.45 -7.74
N VAL A 222 -9.01 -26.72 -8.79
CA VAL A 222 -9.05 -27.18 -10.18
C VAL A 222 -7.77 -27.94 -10.57
N LEU A 223 -6.65 -27.72 -9.86
CA LEU A 223 -5.34 -28.31 -10.14
C LEU A 223 -5.10 -29.64 -9.39
N ASP A 224 -5.71 -29.83 -8.22
CA ASP A 224 -5.69 -31.09 -7.45
C ASP A 224 -7.11 -31.72 -7.38
N PRO A 225 -7.55 -32.45 -8.42
CA PRO A 225 -8.79 -33.24 -8.37
C PRO A 225 -8.66 -34.54 -7.56
#